data_AF-A0A0D1B1I9-F1
#
_entry.id   AF-A0A0D1B1I9-F1
#
_cell.length_a   1.000
_cell.length_b   1.000
_cell.length_c   1.000
_cell.angle_alpha   90.00
_cell.angle_beta   90.00
_cell.angle_gamma   90.00
#
_symmetry.space_group_name_H-M   'P 1'
#
loop_
_entity.id
_entity.type
_entity.pdbx_description
1 polymer ?
#
loop_
_entity_poly.entity_id
_entity_poly.type
_entity_poly.pdbx_seq_one_letter_code
_entity_poly.pdbx_strand_id
1 'polypeptide(L)'
;MVRQGTSGKNGSKPKGTPGRQAGRPPLKAVYRRRRLFVGLALLLVAAVALGGFAAVSGAMRSAEQASSTDRNGSDGQAAKPDATPSASATPSTPATPTCDQSLVTVSASTDKAAYAEGENPLLSLKVTNGGKVACEVNLGTSQMEYTVTSGSDRIFSSVDCQVESGDLVKTIAPGQSETANFPWQRNRSIPGCGAVSAKPGAGGAYYMFVARLGSKASSKAVFQLL
;
A
#
# COMPACT_ATOMS: atom_id res chain seq x y z
N MET A 1 33.85 -50.69 71.05
CA MET A 1 32.83 -49.61 71.00
C MET A 1 31.50 -50.19 70.55
N VAL A 2 30.38 -49.50 70.78
CA VAL A 2 29.00 -50.03 70.87
C VAL A 2 28.08 -49.07 70.08
N ARG A 3 26.98 -49.45 69.40
CA ARG A 3 26.01 -50.55 69.59
C ARG A 3 25.49 -51.17 68.26
N GLN A 4 24.64 -52.19 68.41
CA GLN A 4 23.48 -52.57 67.55
C GLN A 4 22.72 -51.33 67.00
N GLY A 5 21.86 -51.37 65.97
CA GLY A 5 21.32 -52.46 65.15
C GLY A 5 19.83 -52.25 64.78
N THR A 6 19.38 -52.81 63.65
CA THR A 6 17.98 -53.07 63.22
C THR A 6 17.04 -51.96 62.67
N SER A 7 16.27 -52.40 61.65
CA SER A 7 14.84 -52.13 61.38
C SER A 7 14.42 -50.99 60.42
N GLY A 8 13.44 -51.29 59.56
CA GLY A 8 12.68 -50.28 58.78
C GLY A 8 12.38 -50.61 57.30
N LYS A 9 11.39 -51.48 57.01
CA LYS A 9 10.74 -51.49 55.68
C LYS A 9 9.81 -50.27 55.55
N ASN A 10 9.78 -49.63 54.39
CA ASN A 10 8.55 -49.46 53.57
C ASN A 10 8.80 -48.59 52.34
N GLY A 11 8.35 -49.07 51.17
CA GLY A 11 8.24 -48.24 49.96
C GLY A 11 6.87 -47.54 49.90
N SER A 12 6.80 -46.38 49.26
CA SER A 12 5.54 -45.75 48.84
C SER A 12 5.77 -44.81 47.66
N LYS A 13 4.85 -44.84 46.69
CA LYS A 13 4.91 -44.11 45.41
C LYS A 13 4.85 -42.58 45.58
N PRO A 14 5.39 -41.79 44.64
CA PRO A 14 5.11 -40.37 44.59
C PRO A 14 3.63 -40.12 44.25
N LYS A 15 2.95 -39.28 45.04
CA LYS A 15 1.62 -38.75 44.70
C LYS A 15 1.78 -37.56 43.75
N GLY A 16 1.24 -37.68 42.54
CA GLY A 16 1.12 -36.54 41.62
C GLY A 16 0.01 -35.59 42.05
N THR A 17 0.26 -34.28 41.95
CA THR A 17 -0.74 -33.24 42.20
C THR A 17 -1.50 -32.94 40.91
N PRO A 18 -2.85 -32.99 40.88
CA PRO A 18 -3.62 -32.68 39.68
C PRO A 18 -3.59 -31.18 39.35
N GLY A 19 -3.40 -30.86 38.07
CA GLY A 19 -3.26 -29.48 37.60
C GLY A 19 -4.55 -28.66 37.69
N ARG A 20 -4.44 -27.43 38.19
CA ARG A 20 -5.54 -26.46 38.27
C ARG A 20 -5.76 -25.81 36.90
N GLN A 21 -6.69 -26.36 36.11
CA GLN A 21 -7.06 -25.82 34.80
C GLN A 21 -7.69 -24.43 34.94
N ALA A 22 -7.08 -23.41 34.31
CA ALA A 22 -7.68 -22.09 34.20
C ALA A 22 -8.79 -22.12 33.14
N GLY A 23 -10.03 -21.78 33.55
CA GLY A 23 -11.18 -21.79 32.66
C GLY A 23 -11.07 -20.76 31.54
N ARG A 24 -11.11 -21.22 30.28
CA ARG A 24 -11.29 -20.34 29.12
C ARG A 24 -12.69 -19.70 29.17
N PRO A 25 -12.84 -18.37 28.99
CA PRO A 25 -14.16 -17.76 28.86
C PRO A 25 -14.85 -18.25 27.57
N PRO A 26 -16.18 -18.45 27.58
CA PRO A 26 -16.89 -19.04 26.45
C PRO A 26 -16.94 -18.10 25.23
N LEU A 27 -16.50 -18.62 24.07
CA LEU A 27 -16.33 -17.90 22.80
C LEU A 27 -17.60 -17.20 22.26
N LYS A 28 -18.78 -17.51 22.80
CA LYS A 28 -20.08 -16.94 22.37
C LYS A 28 -20.26 -15.46 22.73
N ALA A 29 -19.50 -14.90 23.68
CA ALA A 29 -19.61 -13.50 24.09
C ALA A 29 -18.96 -12.53 23.07
N VAL A 30 -17.82 -12.91 22.48
CA VAL A 30 -17.03 -12.05 21.57
C VAL A 30 -17.76 -11.86 20.23
N TYR A 31 -18.39 -12.92 19.71
CA TYR A 31 -19.11 -12.87 18.43
C TYR A 31 -20.31 -11.92 18.45
N ARG A 32 -21.06 -11.85 19.57
CA ARG A 32 -22.17 -10.89 19.72
C ARG A 32 -21.69 -9.43 19.73
N ARG A 33 -20.59 -9.11 20.42
CA ARG A 33 -20.04 -7.74 20.40
C ARG A 33 -19.57 -7.33 19.01
N ARG A 34 -18.84 -8.20 18.29
CA ARG A 34 -18.38 -7.91 16.91
C ARG A 34 -19.53 -7.66 15.94
N ARG A 35 -20.64 -8.42 16.04
CA ARG A 35 -21.81 -8.24 15.15
C ARG A 35 -22.52 -6.89 15.35
N LEU A 36 -22.55 -6.36 16.59
CA LEU A 36 -23.12 -5.03 16.87
C LEU A 36 -22.29 -3.90 16.26
N PHE A 37 -20.95 -3.95 16.37
CA PHE A 37 -20.08 -2.95 15.75
C PHE A 37 -20.19 -2.92 14.22
N VAL A 38 -20.26 -4.09 13.57
CA VAL A 38 -20.45 -4.19 12.11
C VAL A 38 -21.81 -3.60 11.68
N GLY A 39 -22.88 -3.86 12.43
CA GLY A 39 -24.20 -3.28 12.15
C GLY A 39 -24.23 -1.76 12.30
N LEU A 40 -23.62 -1.22 13.36
CA LEU A 40 -23.54 0.22 13.59
C LEU A 40 -22.70 0.94 12.51
N ALA A 41 -21.58 0.35 12.11
CA ALA A 41 -20.72 0.88 11.05
C ALA A 41 -21.44 0.92 9.69
N LEU A 42 -22.18 -0.15 9.33
CA LEU A 42 -23.00 -0.17 8.11
C LEU A 42 -24.11 0.89 8.12
N LEU A 43 -24.75 1.13 9.26
CA LEU A 43 -25.75 2.19 9.42
C LEU A 43 -25.15 3.59 9.23
N LEU A 44 -23.97 3.85 9.78
CA LEU A 44 -23.26 5.12 9.58
C LEU A 44 -22.87 5.34 8.11
N VAL A 45 -22.35 4.32 7.43
CA VAL A 45 -22.02 4.40 6.00
C VAL A 45 -23.27 4.66 5.15
N ALA A 46 -24.39 3.99 5.44
CA ALA A 46 -25.66 4.24 4.75
C ALA A 46 -26.18 5.67 4.98
N ALA A 47 -26.07 6.19 6.21
CA ALA A 47 -26.47 7.56 6.53
C ALA A 47 -25.63 8.61 5.79
N VAL A 48 -24.31 8.41 5.67
CA VAL A 48 -23.43 9.30 4.89
C VAL A 48 -23.72 9.21 3.39
N ALA A 49 -23.93 8.00 2.86
CA ALA A 49 -24.24 7.79 1.44
C ALA A 49 -25.58 8.40 1.01
N LEU A 50 -26.58 8.43 1.90
CA LEU A 50 -27.91 9.00 1.63
C LEU A 50 -28.00 10.50 2.00
N GLY A 51 -27.24 10.97 2.98
CA GLY A 51 -27.22 12.37 3.42
C GLY A 51 -26.33 13.30 2.59
N GLY A 52 -25.35 12.76 1.85
CA GLY A 52 -24.36 13.55 1.11
C GLY A 52 -24.89 14.32 -0.12
N PHE A 53 -26.15 14.13 -0.52
CA PHE A 53 -26.69 14.61 -1.81
C PHE A 53 -27.60 15.85 -1.72
N ALA A 54 -27.60 16.57 -0.58
CA ALA A 54 -28.53 17.69 -0.34
C ALA A 54 -27.88 19.05 0.00
N ALA A 55 -26.54 19.20 -0.07
CA ALA A 55 -25.86 20.38 0.50
C ALA A 55 -24.78 21.06 -0.37
N VAL A 56 -24.45 20.57 -1.58
CA VAL A 56 -23.44 21.21 -2.47
C VAL A 56 -23.92 21.27 -3.92
N SER A 57 -25.03 21.97 -4.16
CA SER A 57 -25.51 22.30 -5.51
C SER A 57 -26.27 23.63 -5.51
N GLY A 58 -25.63 24.68 -4.97
CA GLY A 58 -26.27 26.00 -4.76
C GLY A 58 -25.35 27.22 -4.91
N ALA A 59 -24.09 27.06 -5.37
CA ALA A 59 -23.12 28.15 -5.43
C ALA A 59 -22.20 28.06 -6.66
N MET A 60 -22.75 28.34 -7.87
CA MET A 60 -22.03 28.83 -9.07
C MET A 60 -22.97 28.97 -10.30
N ARG A 61 -24.12 29.66 -10.17
CA ARG A 61 -24.99 30.03 -11.31
C ARG A 61 -25.76 31.35 -11.06
N SER A 62 -25.05 32.48 -10.97
CA SER A 62 -25.62 33.84 -11.02
C SER A 62 -24.54 34.90 -11.36
N ALA A 63 -24.19 34.97 -12.64
CA ALA A 63 -23.51 36.05 -13.38
C ALA A 63 -23.21 35.44 -14.77
N GLU A 64 -23.60 35.99 -15.92
CA GLU A 64 -24.09 37.32 -16.24
C GLU A 64 -25.34 37.19 -17.13
N GLN A 65 -26.40 37.97 -16.91
CA GLN A 65 -27.55 38.01 -17.82
C GLN A 65 -27.62 39.34 -18.58
N ALA A 66 -27.31 39.24 -19.87
CA ALA A 66 -27.74 40.09 -20.98
C ALA A 66 -27.48 41.62 -20.93
N SER A 67 -26.80 42.11 -21.96
CA SER A 67 -27.25 43.31 -22.71
C SER A 67 -26.62 43.40 -24.10
N SER A 68 -27.43 43.16 -25.13
CA SER A 68 -27.49 43.87 -26.43
C SER A 68 -28.59 43.20 -27.25
N THR A 69 -29.80 43.77 -27.38
CA THR A 69 -30.19 44.86 -28.31
C THR A 69 -29.82 44.59 -29.76
N ASP A 70 -30.82 44.41 -30.63
CA ASP A 70 -30.78 45.07 -31.94
C ASP A 70 -32.15 45.15 -32.65
N ARG A 71 -32.52 46.38 -33.06
CA ARG A 71 -33.40 46.68 -34.20
C ARG A 71 -33.11 48.10 -34.72
N ASN A 72 -32.01 48.20 -35.45
CA ASN A 72 -31.88 48.90 -36.74
C ASN A 72 -32.81 50.09 -37.04
N GLY A 73 -32.18 51.26 -37.22
CA GLY A 73 -32.80 52.45 -37.82
C GLY A 73 -31.72 53.51 -38.10
N SER A 74 -30.91 53.30 -39.14
CA SER A 74 -29.86 54.23 -39.57
C SER A 74 -30.29 55.03 -40.79
N ASP A 75 -30.07 56.34 -40.74
CA ASP A 75 -30.03 57.24 -41.89
C ASP A 75 -28.92 58.28 -41.61
N GLY A 76 -28.13 58.63 -42.63
CA GLY A 76 -27.26 59.82 -42.58
C GLY A 76 -25.72 59.63 -42.61
N GLN A 77 -25.18 59.82 -43.82
CA GLN A 77 -24.02 60.69 -44.10
C GLN A 77 -22.60 60.38 -43.54
N ALA A 78 -21.79 59.74 -44.39
CA ALA A 78 -20.39 60.06 -44.75
C ALA A 78 -19.38 60.62 -43.70
N ALA A 79 -18.37 59.80 -43.36
CA ALA A 79 -16.97 60.23 -43.18
C ALA A 79 -15.98 59.07 -43.43
N LYS A 80 -14.74 59.41 -43.80
CA LYS A 80 -13.60 58.53 -44.16
C LYS A 80 -12.42 58.89 -43.21
N PRO A 81 -11.40 58.04 -42.96
CA PRO A 81 -11.33 56.57 -42.89
C PRO A 81 -10.84 56.09 -41.50
N ASP A 82 -11.04 54.83 -41.11
CA ASP A 82 -10.04 54.17 -40.23
C ASP A 82 -10.05 52.64 -40.27
N ALA A 83 -8.99 52.05 -39.69
CA ALA A 83 -8.56 50.67 -39.81
C ALA A 83 -9.58 49.61 -39.35
N THR A 84 -9.66 48.53 -40.14
CA THR A 84 -10.19 47.24 -39.69
C THR A 84 -9.34 46.72 -38.52
N PRO A 85 -9.90 46.49 -37.32
CA PRO A 85 -9.19 45.74 -36.29
C PRO A 85 -9.17 44.27 -36.72
N SER A 86 -8.09 43.89 -37.42
CA SER A 86 -7.78 42.48 -37.65
C SER A 86 -7.64 41.82 -36.28
N ALA A 87 -8.55 40.90 -35.96
CA ALA A 87 -8.52 40.16 -34.71
C ALA A 87 -7.29 39.25 -34.71
N SER A 88 -6.17 39.79 -34.20
CA SER A 88 -4.91 39.07 -34.10
C SER A 88 -5.11 37.87 -33.19
N ALA A 89 -5.13 36.67 -33.77
CA ALA A 89 -5.28 35.44 -33.02
C ALA A 89 -4.06 35.29 -32.10
N THR A 90 -4.29 35.43 -30.79
CA THR A 90 -3.23 35.28 -29.78
C THR A 90 -2.59 33.90 -29.95
N PRO A 91 -1.27 33.81 -30.22
CA PRO A 91 -0.63 32.52 -30.41
C PRO A 91 -0.76 31.70 -29.13
N SER A 92 -1.49 30.59 -29.21
CA SER A 92 -1.65 29.67 -28.10
C SER A 92 -0.30 29.00 -27.85
N THR A 93 0.34 29.32 -26.71
CA THR A 93 1.61 28.71 -26.31
C THR A 93 1.46 27.19 -26.30
N PRO A 94 2.32 26.42 -26.99
CA PRO A 94 2.28 24.96 -26.93
C PRO A 94 2.41 24.49 -25.48
N ALA A 95 1.53 23.60 -25.05
CA ALA A 95 1.60 23.04 -23.70
C ALA A 95 2.94 22.33 -23.49
N THR A 96 3.66 22.73 -22.43
CA THR A 96 4.91 22.08 -22.04
C THR A 96 4.62 20.59 -21.73
N PRO A 97 5.36 19.64 -22.33
CA PRO A 97 5.04 18.22 -22.15
C PRO A 97 5.29 17.82 -20.69
N THR A 98 4.27 17.24 -20.05
CA THR A 98 4.31 16.79 -18.65
C THR A 98 4.68 15.31 -18.55
N CYS A 99 5.12 14.88 -17.37
CA CYS A 99 5.28 13.46 -17.07
C CYS A 99 3.93 12.75 -17.07
N ASP A 100 3.77 11.74 -17.93
CA ASP A 100 2.69 10.76 -17.80
C ASP A 100 3.08 9.68 -16.77
N GLN A 101 2.51 9.81 -15.57
CA GLN A 101 2.70 8.86 -14.48
C GLN A 101 2.20 7.44 -14.81
N SER A 102 1.38 7.23 -15.85
CA SER A 102 1.00 5.88 -16.30
C SER A 102 2.21 5.10 -16.86
N LEU A 103 3.15 5.80 -17.51
CA LEU A 103 4.36 5.26 -18.12
C LEU A 103 5.49 4.97 -17.12
N VAL A 104 5.32 5.37 -15.85
CA VAL A 104 6.19 4.94 -14.75
C VAL A 104 5.81 3.51 -14.35
N THR A 105 6.72 2.56 -14.49
CA THR A 105 6.48 1.14 -14.21
C THR A 105 7.30 0.63 -13.03
N VAL A 106 6.76 -0.36 -12.31
CA VAL A 106 7.44 -1.04 -11.19
C VAL A 106 7.67 -2.50 -11.56
N SER A 107 8.91 -2.99 -11.40
CA SER A 107 9.24 -4.40 -11.52
C SER A 107 9.90 -4.92 -10.25
N ALA A 108 9.74 -6.23 -10.02
CA ALA A 108 10.34 -6.97 -8.93
C ALA A 108 11.34 -7.98 -9.48
N SER A 109 12.47 -8.15 -8.81
CA SER A 109 13.44 -9.22 -9.07
C SER A 109 14.09 -9.69 -7.78
N THR A 110 14.73 -10.84 -7.84
CA THR A 110 15.63 -11.36 -6.81
C THR A 110 17.01 -11.58 -7.43
N ASP A 111 18.08 -11.52 -6.63
CA ASP A 111 19.45 -11.68 -7.13
C ASP A 111 19.76 -13.11 -7.62
N LYS A 112 18.98 -14.11 -7.17
CA LYS A 112 19.05 -15.52 -7.59
C LYS A 112 17.66 -16.12 -7.73
N ALA A 113 17.58 -17.23 -8.47
CA ALA A 113 16.36 -18.02 -8.61
C ALA A 113 16.19 -19.08 -7.50
N ALA A 114 17.26 -19.45 -6.82
CA ALA A 114 17.27 -20.39 -5.69
C ALA A 114 18.37 -20.00 -4.69
N TYR A 115 18.11 -20.26 -3.41
CA TYR A 115 18.98 -19.88 -2.29
C TYR A 115 19.21 -21.07 -1.36
N ALA A 116 20.45 -21.30 -0.95
CA ALA A 116 20.83 -22.38 -0.04
C ALA A 116 20.30 -22.13 1.40
N GLU A 117 20.43 -23.09 2.31
CA GLU A 117 20.13 -22.86 3.72
C GLU A 117 20.97 -21.70 4.29
N GLY A 118 20.34 -20.81 5.06
CA GLY A 118 21.00 -19.63 5.64
C GLY A 118 21.26 -18.47 4.67
N GLU A 119 21.12 -18.68 3.36
CA GLU A 119 21.28 -17.63 2.36
C GLU A 119 20.01 -16.76 2.26
N ASN A 120 20.17 -15.42 2.25
CA ASN A 120 19.07 -14.45 2.27
C ASN A 120 18.84 -13.81 0.90
N PRO A 121 17.61 -13.83 0.36
CA PRO A 121 17.29 -13.15 -0.91
C PRO A 121 17.42 -11.62 -0.83
N LEU A 122 18.08 -11.04 -1.83
CA LEU A 122 18.00 -9.60 -2.09
C LEU A 122 16.77 -9.32 -2.94
N LEU A 123 15.74 -8.73 -2.33
CA LEU A 123 14.51 -8.34 -3.02
C LEU A 123 14.71 -6.95 -3.64
N SER A 124 14.60 -6.83 -4.96
CA SER A 124 14.80 -5.57 -5.67
C SER A 124 13.48 -5.03 -6.24
N LEU A 125 13.14 -3.79 -5.89
CA LEU A 125 12.11 -2.98 -6.53
C LEU A 125 12.80 -2.04 -7.51
N LYS A 126 12.51 -2.18 -8.81
CA LYS A 126 13.01 -1.26 -9.85
C LYS A 126 11.85 -0.41 -10.38
N VAL A 127 12.06 0.89 -10.46
CA VAL A 127 11.13 1.87 -11.03
C VAL A 127 11.72 2.41 -12.32
N THR A 128 10.97 2.36 -13.42
CA THR A 128 11.43 2.80 -14.75
C THR A 128 10.49 3.86 -15.31
N ASN A 129 11.03 4.96 -15.81
CA ASN A 129 10.27 5.95 -16.56
C ASN A 129 10.26 5.59 -18.05
N GLY A 130 9.15 5.03 -18.55
CA GLY A 130 8.94 4.73 -19.98
C GLY A 130 8.51 5.93 -20.83
N GLY A 131 8.34 7.11 -20.22
CA GLY A 131 7.92 8.34 -20.89
C GLY A 131 9.05 9.09 -21.60
N LYS A 132 8.68 10.21 -22.23
CA LYS A 132 9.61 11.12 -22.94
C LYS A 132 10.02 12.35 -22.12
N VAL A 133 9.44 12.52 -20.93
CA VAL A 133 9.68 13.64 -20.00
C VAL A 133 10.17 13.08 -18.67
N ALA A 134 11.03 13.80 -17.97
CA ALA A 134 11.47 13.40 -16.63
C ALA A 134 10.28 13.39 -15.65
N CYS A 135 10.25 12.39 -14.76
CA CYS A 135 9.15 12.16 -13.84
C CYS A 135 9.65 12.26 -12.39
N GLU A 136 9.04 13.13 -11.59
CA GLU A 136 9.17 13.06 -10.14
C GLU A 136 8.37 11.87 -9.62
N VAL A 137 9.02 11.02 -8.82
CA VAL A 137 8.45 9.80 -8.25
C VAL A 137 8.88 9.71 -6.79
N ASN A 138 7.91 9.54 -5.89
CA ASN A 138 8.19 9.27 -4.49
C ASN A 138 8.54 7.78 -4.31
N LEU A 139 9.83 7.53 -4.03
CA LEU A 139 10.46 6.24 -3.74
C LEU A 139 10.65 6.03 -2.23
N GLY A 140 9.82 6.68 -1.42
CA GLY A 140 9.87 6.59 0.04
C GLY A 140 9.26 5.31 0.60
N THR A 141 9.62 4.95 1.82
CA THR A 141 9.00 3.84 2.56
C THR A 141 7.55 4.10 2.95
N SER A 142 7.08 5.34 2.81
CA SER A 142 5.65 5.71 2.78
C SER A 142 4.89 5.07 1.61
N GLN A 143 5.55 4.89 0.47
CA GLN A 143 4.96 4.38 -0.77
C GLN A 143 5.33 2.92 -1.07
N MET A 144 6.46 2.44 -0.54
CA MET A 144 7.04 1.14 -0.88
C MET A 144 6.51 -0.02 -0.02
N GLU A 145 6.14 -1.12 -0.67
CA GLU A 145 5.86 -2.40 0.00
C GLU A 145 6.61 -3.55 -0.69
N TYR A 146 7.25 -4.41 0.10
CA TYR A 146 7.83 -5.68 -0.34
C TYR A 146 7.01 -6.82 0.28
N THR A 147 6.24 -7.56 -0.51
CA THR A 147 5.45 -8.71 -0.05
C THR A 147 6.05 -10.03 -0.54
N VAL A 148 6.20 -11.02 0.35
CA VAL A 148 6.56 -12.41 0.00
C VAL A 148 5.43 -13.36 0.36
N THR A 149 5.12 -14.28 -0.55
CA THR A 149 4.06 -15.29 -0.40
C THR A 149 4.56 -16.68 -0.83
N SER A 150 3.90 -17.74 -0.37
CA SER A 150 4.06 -19.11 -0.90
C SER A 150 2.69 -19.74 -1.07
N GLY A 151 2.29 -20.03 -2.30
CA GLY A 151 0.89 -20.39 -2.61
C GLY A 151 -0.08 -19.28 -2.18
N SER A 152 -1.03 -19.62 -1.30
CA SER A 152 -1.96 -18.66 -0.67
C SER A 152 -1.46 -18.10 0.67
N ASP A 153 -0.31 -18.56 1.17
CA ASP A 153 0.23 -18.14 2.47
C ASP A 153 1.02 -16.83 2.34
N ARG A 154 0.70 -15.84 3.18
CA ARG A 154 1.40 -14.56 3.25
C ARG A 154 2.52 -14.69 4.28
N ILE A 155 3.74 -14.77 3.77
CA ILE A 155 4.95 -15.00 4.57
C ILE A 155 5.39 -13.71 5.24
N PHE A 156 5.52 -12.63 4.45
CA PHE A 156 6.13 -11.38 4.91
C PHE A 156 5.53 -10.19 4.17
N SER A 157 5.41 -9.06 4.86
CA SER A 157 5.47 -7.73 4.25
C SER A 157 6.39 -6.79 5.02
N SER A 158 7.05 -5.86 4.31
CA SER A 158 7.91 -4.83 4.90
C SER A 158 7.14 -3.86 5.81
N VAL A 159 5.88 -3.57 5.50
CA VAL A 159 5.06 -2.59 6.26
C VAL A 159 4.59 -3.14 7.62
N ASP A 160 4.63 -4.45 7.84
CA ASP A 160 4.13 -5.08 9.07
C ASP A 160 4.90 -4.67 10.33
N CYS A 161 6.19 -4.36 10.17
CA CYS A 161 7.13 -3.97 11.23
C CYS A 161 7.77 -2.59 10.97
N GLN A 162 7.20 -1.80 10.07
CA GLN A 162 7.68 -0.45 9.78
C GLN A 162 7.27 0.48 10.93
N VAL A 163 8.26 0.95 11.70
CA VAL A 163 8.04 1.88 12.82
C VAL A 163 7.82 3.31 12.29
N GLU A 164 8.67 3.74 11.36
CA GLU A 164 8.61 5.05 10.72
C GLU A 164 8.59 4.90 9.19
N SER A 165 7.87 5.78 8.51
CA SER A 165 7.81 5.87 7.05
C SER A 165 8.24 7.27 6.59
N GLY A 166 9.08 7.36 5.58
CA GLY A 166 9.53 8.64 5.01
C GLY A 166 9.34 8.70 3.50
N ASP A 167 9.12 9.90 3.00
CA ASP A 167 9.09 10.20 1.56
C ASP A 167 10.53 10.32 0.99
N LEU A 168 10.70 9.95 -0.27
CA LEU A 168 11.94 10.13 -1.02
C LEU A 168 11.61 10.44 -2.48
N VAL A 169 11.32 11.71 -2.77
CA VAL A 169 11.05 12.14 -4.16
C VAL A 169 12.36 12.15 -4.95
N LYS A 170 12.37 11.45 -6.09
CA LYS A 170 13.45 11.49 -7.09
C LYS A 170 12.93 11.82 -8.47
N THR A 171 13.72 12.56 -9.25
CA THR A 171 13.44 12.85 -10.66
C THR A 171 14.08 11.78 -11.55
N ILE A 172 13.26 10.90 -12.13
CA ILE A 172 13.70 9.83 -13.04
C ILE A 172 13.62 10.34 -14.48
N ALA A 173 14.77 10.49 -15.15
CA ALA A 173 14.83 10.93 -16.54
C ALA A 173 14.22 9.89 -17.53
N PRO A 174 13.87 10.29 -18.77
CA PRO A 174 13.33 9.38 -19.79
C PRO A 174 14.19 8.14 -20.00
N GLY A 175 13.58 6.95 -19.98
CA GLY A 175 14.24 5.66 -20.12
C GLY A 175 15.14 5.24 -18.94
N GLN A 176 15.34 6.12 -17.94
CA GLN A 176 16.15 5.80 -16.77
C GLN A 176 15.36 5.01 -15.73
N SER A 177 16.09 4.50 -14.73
CA SER A 177 15.50 3.72 -13.66
C SER A 177 16.19 3.96 -12.33
N GLU A 178 15.40 3.84 -11.26
CA GLU A 178 15.85 3.80 -9.88
C GLU A 178 15.61 2.40 -9.32
N THR A 179 16.47 1.92 -8.43
CA THR A 179 16.34 0.58 -7.82
C THR A 179 16.58 0.64 -6.33
N ALA A 180 15.68 0.03 -5.57
CA ALA A 180 15.76 -0.10 -4.13
C ALA A 180 15.82 -1.57 -3.73
N ASN A 181 16.81 -1.91 -2.91
CA ASN A 181 17.13 -3.29 -2.53
C ASN A 181 16.82 -3.54 -1.06
N PHE A 182 16.16 -4.66 -0.78
CA PHE A 182 15.76 -5.08 0.56
C PHE A 182 16.27 -6.52 0.83
N PRO A 183 17.33 -6.70 1.64
CA PRO A 183 17.84 -8.02 1.99
C PRO A 183 16.91 -8.70 3.02
N TRP A 184 16.05 -9.60 2.54
CA TRP A 184 15.03 -10.23 3.37
C TRP A 184 15.62 -11.36 4.21
N GLN A 185 15.49 -11.25 5.54
CA GLN A 185 16.12 -12.14 6.53
C GLN A 185 15.40 -13.50 6.70
N ARG A 186 14.68 -13.97 5.67
CA ARG A 186 13.83 -15.18 5.68
C ARG A 186 12.98 -15.26 6.96
N ASN A 187 12.41 -14.14 7.37
CA ASN A 187 11.52 -14.05 8.54
C ASN A 187 10.06 -13.92 8.09
N ARG A 188 9.13 -14.43 8.90
CA ARG A 188 7.71 -14.10 8.75
C ARG A 188 7.40 -12.76 9.41
N SER A 189 6.36 -12.09 8.93
CA SER A 189 5.75 -10.93 9.58
C SER A 189 4.22 -10.95 9.47
N ILE A 190 3.57 -10.31 10.45
CA ILE A 190 2.12 -10.09 10.50
C ILE A 190 1.84 -8.63 10.89
N PRO A 191 0.72 -8.03 10.47
CA PRO A 191 0.38 -6.63 10.78
C PRO A 191 0.47 -6.32 12.28
N GLY A 192 1.07 -5.18 12.62
CA GLY A 192 1.34 -4.78 14.01
C GLY A 192 2.56 -5.44 14.64
N CYS A 193 3.49 -5.95 13.81
CA CYS A 193 4.76 -6.57 14.19
C CYS A 193 4.68 -7.63 15.30
N GLY A 194 3.61 -8.42 15.30
CA GLY A 194 3.46 -9.52 16.25
C GLY A 194 4.54 -10.60 16.05
N ALA A 195 5.08 -11.12 17.15
CA ALA A 195 6.12 -12.15 17.10
C ALA A 195 5.62 -13.46 16.45
N VAL A 196 6.34 -13.95 15.43
CA VAL A 196 6.06 -15.22 14.75
C VAL A 196 7.32 -16.09 14.80
N SER A 197 7.24 -17.23 15.49
CA SER A 197 8.35 -18.18 15.62
C SER A 197 8.52 -19.11 14.41
N ALA A 198 7.46 -19.29 13.61
CA ALA A 198 7.49 -20.07 12.39
C ALA A 198 8.35 -19.36 11.33
N LYS A 199 9.40 -20.03 10.86
CA LYS A 199 10.21 -19.57 9.73
C LYS A 199 9.58 -20.01 8.39
N PRO A 200 9.81 -19.30 7.28
CA PRO A 200 9.58 -19.82 5.94
C PRO A 200 10.30 -21.16 5.78
N GLY A 201 9.63 -22.16 5.21
CA GLY A 201 10.19 -23.50 5.07
C GLY A 201 11.42 -23.55 4.16
N ALA A 202 12.43 -24.30 4.61
CA ALA A 202 13.42 -24.94 3.75
C ALA A 202 12.84 -26.26 3.19
N GLY A 203 13.51 -26.86 2.20
CA GLY A 203 13.05 -28.06 1.49
C GLY A 203 12.57 -27.79 0.05
N GLY A 204 13.11 -26.77 -0.63
CA GLY A 204 12.80 -26.48 -2.04
C GLY A 204 11.44 -25.82 -2.29
N ALA A 205 10.89 -25.12 -1.29
CA ALA A 205 9.62 -24.43 -1.43
C ALA A 205 9.74 -23.19 -2.35
N TYR A 206 8.73 -22.98 -3.20
CA TYR A 206 8.64 -21.81 -4.08
C TYR A 206 8.00 -20.62 -3.37
N TYR A 207 8.55 -19.45 -3.62
CA TYR A 207 8.09 -18.17 -3.08
C TYR A 207 7.86 -17.17 -4.22
N MET A 208 6.88 -16.29 -4.03
CA MET A 208 6.56 -15.20 -4.94
C MET A 208 6.76 -13.88 -4.23
N PHE A 209 7.69 -13.07 -4.73
CA PHE A 209 7.91 -11.68 -4.33
C PHE A 209 7.12 -10.74 -5.24
N VAL A 210 6.41 -9.78 -4.64
CA VAL A 210 5.77 -8.65 -5.32
C VAL A 210 6.24 -7.36 -4.65
N ALA A 211 6.62 -6.39 -5.46
CA ALA A 211 6.97 -5.05 -5.05
C ALA A 211 5.82 -4.08 -5.38
N ARG A 212 5.53 -3.13 -4.50
CA ARG A 212 4.59 -2.03 -4.76
C ARG A 212 5.22 -0.67 -4.55
N LEU A 213 4.73 0.30 -5.31
CA LEU A 213 4.95 1.72 -5.10
C LEU A 213 3.62 2.46 -5.22
N GLY A 214 3.02 2.83 -4.09
CA GLY A 214 1.66 3.36 -4.02
C GLY A 214 0.66 2.38 -4.65
N SER A 215 -0.08 2.83 -5.66
CA SER A 215 -1.06 2.02 -6.39
C SER A 215 -0.45 1.08 -7.44
N LYS A 216 0.84 1.22 -7.78
CA LYS A 216 1.51 0.39 -8.79
C LYS A 216 2.08 -0.87 -8.14
N ALA A 217 1.76 -2.04 -8.69
CA ALA A 217 2.30 -3.32 -8.27
C ALA A 217 3.09 -3.99 -9.40
N SER A 218 4.17 -4.67 -9.07
CA SER A 218 4.97 -5.44 -10.02
C SER A 218 4.28 -6.73 -10.44
N SER A 219 4.77 -7.31 -11.54
CA SER A 219 4.66 -8.76 -11.76
C SER A 219 5.38 -9.53 -10.64
N LYS A 220 5.06 -10.82 -10.48
CA LYS A 220 5.69 -11.70 -9.48
C LYS A 220 7.09 -12.10 -9.90
N ALA A 221 8.08 -11.87 -9.03
CA ALA A 221 9.36 -12.56 -9.08
C ALA A 221 9.24 -13.90 -8.35
N VAL A 222 9.69 -14.99 -8.96
CA VAL A 222 9.62 -16.35 -8.38
C VAL A 222 11.01 -16.83 -8.02
N PHE A 223 11.17 -17.33 -6.80
CA PHE A 223 12.43 -17.91 -6.32
C PHE A 223 12.16 -19.12 -5.41
N GLN A 224 13.17 -19.94 -5.18
CA GLN A 224 13.13 -21.07 -4.26
C GLN A 224 13.98 -20.84 -3.02
N LEU A 225 13.52 -21.34 -1.89
CA LEU A 225 14.37 -21.54 -0.71
C LEU A 225 14.62 -23.05 -0.59
N LEU A 226 15.88 -23.45 -0.79
CA LEU A 226 16.34 -24.82 -0.60
C LEU A 226 16.36 -25.15 0.90
#